data_AF-A0A2I0NF64-F1
#
_entry.id   AF-A0A2I0NF64-F1
#
_cell.length_a   1.000
_cell.length_b   1.000
_cell.length_c   1.000
_cell.angle_alpha   90.00
_cell.angle_beta   90.00
_cell.angle_gamma   90.00
#
_symmetry.space_group_name_H-M   'P 1'
#
loop_
_entity.id
_entity.type
_entity.pdbx_description
1 polymer ?
#
loop_
_entity_poly.entity_id
_entity_poly.type
_entity_poly.pdbx_seq_one_letter_code
_entity_poly.pdbx_strand_id
1 'polypeptide(L)'
;MLKFFRRYNKIILVVGGSILMVLFLLPTGMNRILGAGTGATEATLDGRSVTRGEMIEAARDLQIVAQFTPALIEILGLDNRNADHWFLLTQCAARAGLVGGPADGHEFITRMAETTYQWRLLQAGQFDPQLAAQYRTQREAIVQNLISSTESARDQYLATSPNPESLDRALAHAYGVFRLLELNTTAEVYSTNDAIDLAKRIFDTATISYAAIPAGTVGIEIEPTTEDLQAHFEEYKAIDRATDPMGVGYLMPNLVDVEWLTMDRAAAEARLTLDPIEVNKYWRQNRDFFPGEFAEAQPEVEKAFRRVRSDALFARINELIRRRLHSSTASLPQQGKFKVLPADWETTRPALDTLAREVSEAVAPEFGLGPGQELMTVGGPLRKISAENLQLITGIGQSKHIINSSTSVTFAQYAFNVRELGGD
;
A
#
# COMPACT_ATOMS: atom_id res chain seq x y z
N MET A 1 -53.10 27.76 -37.39
CA MET A 1 -52.35 27.96 -36.13
C MET A 1 -52.85 29.10 -35.24
N LEU A 2 -53.54 30.13 -35.75
CA LEU A 2 -54.02 31.29 -34.94
C LEU A 2 -55.15 30.98 -33.93
N LYS A 3 -55.90 29.88 -34.08
CA LYS A 3 -56.97 29.49 -33.13
C LYS A 3 -56.44 28.92 -31.80
N PHE A 4 -55.27 28.26 -31.83
CA PHE A 4 -54.64 27.68 -30.65
C PHE A 4 -54.15 28.78 -29.69
N PHE A 5 -53.42 29.76 -30.22
CA PHE A 5 -52.97 30.93 -29.46
C PHE A 5 -54.14 31.73 -28.87
N ARG A 6 -55.28 31.81 -29.56
CA ARG A 6 -56.45 32.53 -29.04
C ARG A 6 -57.17 31.79 -27.90
N ARG A 7 -57.20 30.46 -27.92
CA ARG A 7 -57.83 29.64 -26.87
C ARG A 7 -57.01 29.59 -25.59
N TYR A 8 -55.68 29.60 -25.71
CA TYR A 8 -54.77 29.47 -24.56
C TYR A 8 -54.07 30.78 -24.18
N ASN A 9 -54.44 31.93 -24.76
CA ASN A 9 -53.79 33.23 -24.50
C ASN A 9 -53.67 33.53 -23.00
N LYS A 10 -54.73 33.30 -22.21
CA LYS A 10 -54.69 33.53 -20.77
C LYS A 10 -53.78 32.57 -20.02
N ILE A 11 -53.72 31.29 -20.42
CA ILE A 11 -52.87 30.28 -19.77
C ILE A 11 -51.40 30.51 -20.13
N ILE A 12 -51.11 30.82 -21.39
CA ILE A 12 -49.76 31.14 -21.86
C ILE A 12 -49.26 32.44 -21.21
N LEU A 13 -50.13 33.43 -20.99
CA LEU A 13 -49.75 34.68 -20.32
C LEU A 13 -49.49 34.47 -18.82
N VAL A 14 -50.27 33.62 -18.15
CA VAL A 14 -50.05 33.31 -16.72
C VAL A 14 -48.81 32.43 -16.53
N VAL A 15 -48.64 31.37 -17.33
CA VAL A 15 -47.47 30.47 -17.25
C VAL A 15 -46.21 31.16 -17.75
N GLY A 16 -46.30 31.88 -18.87
CA GLY A 16 -45.19 32.66 -19.42
C GLY A 16 -44.78 33.80 -18.48
N GLY A 17 -45.74 34.52 -17.89
CA GLY A 17 -45.47 35.61 -16.95
C GLY A 17 -44.87 35.13 -15.62
N SER A 18 -45.32 33.99 -15.11
CA SER A 18 -44.74 33.38 -13.89
C SER A 18 -43.34 32.82 -14.14
N ILE A 19 -43.10 32.16 -15.28
CA ILE A 19 -41.74 31.73 -15.67
C ILE A 19 -40.83 32.95 -15.87
N LEU A 20 -41.33 34.04 -16.48
CA LEU A 20 -40.54 35.25 -16.70
C LEU A 20 -40.21 35.97 -15.38
N MET A 21 -41.14 36.02 -14.42
CA MET A 21 -40.86 36.56 -13.07
C MET A 21 -39.85 35.71 -12.30
N VAL A 22 -39.92 34.38 -12.41
CA VAL A 22 -38.93 33.47 -11.80
C VAL A 22 -37.56 33.63 -12.49
N LEU A 23 -37.54 33.85 -13.82
CA LEU A 23 -36.30 34.15 -14.55
C LEU A 23 -35.67 35.49 -14.10
N PHE A 24 -36.48 36.53 -13.87
CA PHE A 24 -36.00 37.84 -13.43
C PHE A 24 -35.52 37.88 -11.96
N LEU A 25 -35.96 36.92 -11.15
CA LEU A 25 -35.50 36.72 -9.76
C LEU A 25 -34.18 35.95 -9.65
N LEU A 26 -33.62 35.47 -10.77
CA LEU A 26 -32.33 34.76 -10.81
C LEU A 26 -31.25 35.58 -11.54
N PRO A 27 -30.75 36.71 -10.98
CA PRO A 27 -29.67 37.48 -11.59
C PRO A 27 -28.33 36.70 -11.66
N THR A 28 -28.19 35.56 -10.98
CA THR A 28 -26.94 34.78 -10.91
C THR A 28 -27.07 33.31 -11.32
N GLY A 29 -28.28 32.79 -11.53
CA GLY A 29 -28.52 31.37 -11.83
C GLY A 29 -28.32 30.97 -13.29
N MET A 30 -28.62 31.87 -14.24
CA MET A 30 -28.55 31.54 -15.67
C MET A 30 -27.11 31.35 -16.19
N ASN A 31 -26.12 32.07 -15.64
CA ASN A 31 -24.72 31.90 -16.04
C ASN A 31 -24.11 30.56 -15.58
N ARG A 32 -24.73 29.86 -14.63
CA ARG A 32 -24.32 28.51 -14.20
C ARG A 32 -25.03 27.39 -14.96
N ILE A 33 -26.22 27.63 -15.49
CA ILE A 33 -27.04 26.62 -16.19
C ILE A 33 -26.80 26.65 -17.70
N LEU A 34 -26.46 27.81 -18.26
CA LEU A 34 -26.01 27.98 -19.64
C LEU A 34 -24.50 28.24 -19.60
N GLY A 35 -23.70 27.18 -19.50
CA GLY A 35 -22.23 27.23 -19.57
C GLY A 35 -21.77 27.76 -20.92
N ALA A 36 -21.86 29.08 -21.11
CA ALA A 36 -21.50 29.77 -22.34
C ALA A 36 -19.99 29.62 -22.58
N GLY A 37 -19.63 28.58 -23.32
CA GLY A 37 -18.32 28.40 -23.92
C GLY A 37 -17.41 27.36 -23.27
N THR A 38 -17.72 26.75 -22.12
CA THR A 38 -16.83 25.73 -21.50
C THR A 38 -16.85 24.40 -22.26
N GLY A 39 -17.97 24.02 -22.86
CA GLY A 39 -18.06 22.82 -23.69
C GLY A 39 -17.55 22.98 -25.13
N ALA A 40 -17.11 24.18 -25.52
CA ALA A 40 -16.54 24.41 -26.85
C ALA A 40 -15.19 23.70 -26.95
N THR A 41 -14.96 22.99 -28.05
CA THR A 41 -13.64 22.40 -28.34
C THR A 41 -12.66 23.53 -28.64
N GLU A 42 -11.57 23.57 -27.88
CA GLU A 42 -10.50 24.56 -28.00
C GLU A 42 -9.27 23.96 -28.69
N ALA A 43 -9.00 22.68 -28.46
CA ALA A 43 -7.89 21.94 -29.08
C ALA A 43 -8.24 20.46 -29.27
N THR A 44 -7.33 19.71 -29.91
CA THR A 44 -7.39 18.26 -30.04
C THR A 44 -6.10 17.63 -29.57
N LEU A 45 -6.17 16.61 -28.71
CA LEU A 45 -5.03 15.84 -28.20
C LEU A 45 -5.24 14.36 -28.50
N ASP A 46 -4.39 13.78 -29.35
CA ASP A 46 -4.46 12.37 -29.78
C ASP A 46 -5.86 11.92 -30.25
N GLY A 47 -6.53 12.77 -31.03
CA GLY A 47 -7.88 12.51 -31.55
C GLY A 47 -9.02 12.78 -30.55
N ARG A 48 -8.72 13.17 -29.31
CA ARG A 48 -9.72 13.62 -28.33
C ARG A 48 -9.91 15.14 -28.41
N SER A 49 -11.17 15.58 -28.46
CA SER A 49 -11.50 17.00 -28.28
C SER A 49 -11.19 17.45 -26.85
N VAL A 50 -10.39 18.50 -26.73
CA VAL A 50 -10.11 19.21 -25.48
C VAL A 50 -11.04 20.41 -25.42
N THR A 51 -11.79 20.50 -24.34
CA THR A 51 -12.79 21.55 -24.12
C THR A 51 -12.17 22.78 -23.46
N ARG A 52 -12.76 23.96 -23.69
CA ARG A 52 -12.36 25.19 -23.01
C ARG A 52 -12.46 25.09 -21.48
N GLY A 53 -13.39 24.30 -20.98
CA GLY A 53 -13.52 24.01 -19.55
C GLY A 53 -12.26 23.37 -18.99
N GLU A 54 -11.71 22.36 -19.68
CA GLU A 54 -10.46 21.69 -19.30
C GLU A 54 -9.26 22.65 -19.34
N MET A 55 -9.20 23.54 -20.34
CA MET A 55 -8.11 24.53 -20.43
C MET A 55 -8.19 25.58 -19.31
N ILE A 56 -9.40 26.05 -18.96
CA ILE A 56 -9.60 26.96 -17.82
C ILE A 56 -9.20 26.27 -16.50
N GLU A 57 -9.51 24.99 -16.37
CA GLU A 57 -9.14 24.19 -15.22
C GLU A 57 -7.63 24.03 -15.10
N ALA A 58 -6.95 23.68 -16.19
CA ALA A 58 -5.50 23.60 -16.24
C ALA A 58 -4.84 24.95 -15.92
N ALA A 59 -5.39 26.05 -16.42
CA ALA A 59 -4.88 27.40 -16.10
C ALA A 59 -5.02 27.73 -14.61
N ARG A 60 -6.12 27.33 -13.97
CA ARG A 60 -6.31 27.49 -12.52
C ARG A 60 -5.33 26.63 -11.74
N ASP A 61 -5.18 25.36 -12.13
CA ASP A 61 -4.23 24.45 -11.49
C ASP A 61 -2.80 25.00 -11.59
N LEU A 62 -2.39 25.52 -12.75
CA LEU A 62 -1.08 26.15 -12.94
C LEU A 62 -0.86 27.36 -12.03
N GLN A 63 -1.88 28.21 -11.85
CA GLN A 63 -1.77 29.37 -10.93
C GLN A 63 -1.57 28.92 -9.48
N ILE A 64 -2.27 27.88 -9.06
CA ILE A 64 -2.11 27.29 -7.72
C ILE A 64 -0.69 26.72 -7.59
N VAL A 65 -0.25 25.92 -8.55
CA VAL A 65 1.08 25.29 -8.53
C VAL A 65 2.19 26.34 -8.56
N ALA A 66 2.03 27.44 -9.27
CA ALA A 66 2.98 28.55 -9.28
C ALA A 66 3.09 29.25 -7.92
N GLN A 67 1.99 29.35 -7.17
CA GLN A 67 1.99 29.94 -5.83
C GLN A 67 2.67 29.02 -4.80
N PHE A 68 2.42 27.71 -4.87
CA PHE A 68 2.86 26.75 -3.85
C PHE A 68 4.23 26.11 -4.15
N THR A 69 4.56 25.95 -5.42
CA THR A 69 5.77 25.27 -5.89
C THR A 69 6.45 26.04 -7.03
N PRO A 70 6.91 27.28 -6.79
CA PRO A 70 7.53 28.11 -7.84
C PRO A 70 8.76 27.46 -8.46
N ALA A 71 9.54 26.70 -7.68
CA ALA A 71 10.69 25.97 -8.19
C ALA A 71 10.32 24.93 -9.26
N LEU A 72 9.14 24.29 -9.15
CA LEU A 72 8.69 23.32 -10.15
C LEU A 72 8.40 24.00 -11.50
N ILE A 73 7.82 25.20 -11.48
CA ILE A 73 7.59 26.01 -12.68
C ILE A 73 8.90 26.30 -13.40
N GLU A 74 9.92 26.73 -12.65
CA GLU A 74 11.24 27.04 -13.19
C GLU A 74 11.92 25.80 -13.78
N ILE A 75 11.90 24.68 -13.05
CA ILE A 75 12.50 23.41 -13.48
C ILE A 75 11.86 22.90 -14.79
N LEU A 76 10.54 23.02 -14.91
CA LEU A 76 9.79 22.56 -16.08
C LEU A 76 9.79 23.58 -17.23
N GLY A 77 10.36 24.78 -17.02
CA GLY A 77 10.33 25.86 -18.01
C GLY A 77 8.91 26.30 -18.37
N LEU A 78 7.99 26.27 -17.39
CA LEU A 78 6.58 26.63 -17.61
C LEU A 78 6.40 28.14 -17.65
N ASP A 79 5.59 28.62 -18.59
CA ASP A 79 5.09 29.99 -18.57
C ASP A 79 3.78 30.02 -17.77
N ASN A 80 3.79 30.70 -16.63
CA ASN A 80 2.60 30.86 -15.76
C ASN A 80 1.41 31.56 -16.45
N ARG A 81 1.61 32.12 -17.64
CA ARG A 81 0.54 32.74 -18.47
C ARG A 81 -0.01 31.80 -19.53
N ASN A 82 0.64 30.67 -19.80
CA ASN A 82 0.22 29.69 -20.80
C ASN A 82 0.05 28.31 -20.17
N ALA A 83 -1.21 27.87 -20.07
CA ALA A 83 -1.57 26.58 -19.49
C ALA A 83 -1.37 25.39 -20.43
N ASP A 84 -1.06 25.58 -21.71
CA ASP A 84 -0.97 24.50 -22.70
C ASP A 84 0.09 23.46 -22.32
N HIS A 85 1.29 23.91 -21.94
CA HIS A 85 2.38 23.00 -21.56
C HIS A 85 2.03 22.25 -20.26
N TRP A 86 1.46 22.96 -19.28
CA TRP A 86 0.98 22.34 -18.05
C TRP A 86 -0.11 21.29 -18.30
N PHE A 87 -1.07 21.61 -19.17
CA PHE A 87 -2.11 20.68 -19.58
C PHE A 87 -1.50 19.42 -20.20
N LEU A 88 -0.55 19.54 -21.13
CA LEU A 88 0.10 18.38 -21.73
C LEU A 88 0.83 17.52 -20.70
N LEU A 89 1.58 18.13 -19.77
CA LEU A 89 2.30 17.40 -18.73
C LEU A 89 1.34 16.65 -17.80
N THR A 90 0.25 17.28 -17.37
CA THR A 90 -0.76 16.64 -16.51
C THR A 90 -1.48 15.48 -17.24
N GLN A 91 -1.77 15.61 -18.54
CA GLN A 91 -2.32 14.52 -19.34
C GLN A 91 -1.33 13.35 -19.48
N CYS A 92 -0.04 13.62 -19.70
CA CYS A 92 1.00 12.60 -19.74
C CYS A 92 1.12 11.86 -18.40
N ALA A 93 1.19 12.61 -17.29
CA ALA A 93 1.27 12.04 -15.94
C ALA A 93 0.03 11.20 -15.60
N ALA A 94 -1.17 11.67 -15.95
CA ALA A 94 -2.41 10.95 -15.74
C ALA A 94 -2.47 9.63 -16.55
N ARG A 95 -2.07 9.66 -17.83
CA ARG A 95 -2.00 8.47 -18.68
C ARG A 95 -0.98 7.45 -18.18
N ALA A 96 0.12 7.91 -17.60
CA ALA A 96 1.11 7.06 -16.97
C ALA A 96 0.67 6.52 -15.59
N GLY A 97 -0.51 6.90 -15.09
CA GLY A 97 -1.03 6.47 -13.79
C GLY A 97 -0.30 7.09 -12.59
N LEU A 98 0.34 8.25 -12.79
CA LEU A 98 1.21 8.88 -11.78
C LEU A 98 0.48 9.93 -10.92
N VAL A 99 -0.71 10.35 -11.35
CA VAL A 99 -1.59 11.26 -10.60
C VAL A 99 -2.41 10.46 -9.60
N GLY A 100 -2.21 10.73 -8.31
CA GLY A 100 -2.98 10.10 -7.24
C GLY A 100 -4.17 10.93 -6.76
N GLY A 101 -4.61 10.65 -5.54
CA GLY A 101 -5.80 11.27 -4.94
C GLY A 101 -5.49 12.57 -4.19
N PRO A 102 -6.48 13.18 -3.50
CA PRO A 102 -6.27 14.39 -2.70
C PRO A 102 -5.17 14.26 -1.63
N ALA A 103 -4.94 13.05 -1.11
CA ALA A 103 -3.88 12.77 -0.14
C ALA A 103 -2.46 12.97 -0.72
N ASP A 104 -2.27 12.74 -2.03
CA ASP A 104 -0.99 12.94 -2.72
C ASP A 104 -0.55 14.41 -2.65
N GLY A 105 -1.50 15.35 -2.65
CA GLY A 105 -1.19 16.77 -2.54
C GLY A 105 -0.52 17.14 -1.21
N HIS A 106 -0.82 16.43 -0.13
CA HIS A 106 -0.19 16.64 1.18
C HIS A 106 1.22 16.03 1.23
N GLU A 107 1.38 14.78 0.75
CA GLU A 107 2.69 14.12 0.65
C GLU A 107 3.66 14.91 -0.23
N PHE A 108 3.13 15.53 -1.29
CA PHE A 108 3.91 16.35 -2.20
C PHE A 108 4.62 17.52 -1.51
N ILE A 109 4.04 18.10 -0.46
CA ILE A 109 4.66 19.21 0.29
C ILE A 109 5.99 18.77 0.90
N THR A 110 6.00 17.62 1.58
CA THR A 110 7.21 17.06 2.17
C THR A 110 8.24 16.73 1.09
N ARG A 111 7.81 16.06 0.00
CA ARG A 111 8.72 15.72 -1.10
C ARG A 111 9.34 16.97 -1.74
N MET A 112 8.57 18.01 -1.94
CA MET A 112 9.03 19.27 -2.53
C MET A 112 9.97 20.05 -1.62
N ALA A 113 9.76 20.05 -0.30
CA ALA A 113 10.69 20.66 0.64
C ALA A 113 12.09 20.04 0.52
N GLU A 114 12.14 18.71 0.43
CA GLU A 114 13.37 17.95 0.27
C GLU A 114 14.07 18.28 -1.06
N THR A 115 13.33 18.25 -2.17
CA THR A 115 13.86 18.58 -3.49
C THR A 115 14.36 20.02 -3.55
N THR A 116 13.62 20.96 -2.97
CA THR A 116 14.00 22.38 -2.91
C THR A 116 15.28 22.57 -2.09
N TYR A 117 15.40 21.88 -0.96
CA TYR A 117 16.63 21.86 -0.17
C TYR A 117 17.82 21.34 -0.99
N GLN A 118 17.65 20.21 -1.68
CA GLN A 118 18.73 19.63 -2.50
C GLN A 118 19.13 20.59 -3.61
N TRP A 119 18.17 21.23 -4.29
CA TRP A 119 18.46 22.21 -5.33
C TRP A 119 19.23 23.42 -4.78
N ARG A 120 18.82 23.97 -3.62
CA ARG A 120 19.54 25.06 -2.94
C ARG A 120 20.96 24.64 -2.54
N LEU A 121 21.14 23.41 -2.06
CA LEU A 121 22.45 22.88 -1.72
C LEU A 121 23.35 22.74 -2.94
N LEU A 122 22.80 22.27 -4.06
CA LEU A 122 23.52 22.09 -5.32
C LEU A 122 23.93 23.45 -5.90
N GLN A 123 23.03 24.43 -5.89
CA GLN A 123 23.32 25.81 -6.29
C GLN A 123 24.38 26.44 -5.38
N ALA A 124 24.23 26.36 -4.06
CA ALA A 124 25.23 26.88 -3.12
C ALA A 124 26.60 26.22 -3.35
N GLY A 125 26.67 24.91 -3.56
CA GLY A 125 27.92 24.20 -3.81
C GLY A 125 28.67 24.65 -5.06
N GLN A 126 27.97 25.21 -6.06
CA GLN A 126 28.59 25.74 -7.28
C GLN A 126 29.22 27.12 -7.09
N PHE A 127 28.68 27.96 -6.19
CA PHE A 127 29.07 29.36 -6.06
C PHE A 127 29.77 29.70 -4.73
N ASP A 128 29.44 29.00 -3.64
CA ASP A 128 29.96 29.24 -2.30
C ASP A 128 30.01 27.93 -1.46
N PRO A 129 31.18 27.28 -1.37
CA PRO A 129 31.36 26.07 -0.58
C PRO A 129 31.05 26.24 0.92
N GLN A 130 31.21 27.46 1.47
CA GLN A 130 30.92 27.74 2.88
C GLN A 130 29.41 27.79 3.12
N LEU A 131 28.65 28.40 2.22
CA LEU A 131 27.19 28.38 2.25
C LEU A 131 26.64 26.95 2.12
N ALA A 132 27.23 26.13 1.25
CA ALA A 132 26.85 24.73 1.10
C ALA A 132 27.09 23.93 2.39
N ALA A 133 28.20 24.16 3.09
CA ALA A 133 28.47 23.55 4.38
C ALA A 133 27.44 23.98 5.45
N GLN A 134 27.04 25.26 5.45
CA GLN A 134 25.99 25.76 6.34
C GLN A 134 24.63 25.11 6.06
N TYR A 135 24.26 24.92 4.79
CA TYR A 135 23.03 24.20 4.44
C TYR A 135 23.05 22.74 4.88
N ARG A 136 24.20 22.06 4.86
CA ARG A 136 24.32 20.68 5.37
C ARG A 136 24.07 20.62 6.87
N THR A 137 24.64 21.54 7.65
CA THR A 137 24.46 21.55 9.12
C THR A 137 23.05 21.96 9.54
N GLN A 138 22.36 22.78 8.75
CA GLN A 138 21.01 23.27 9.04
C GLN A 138 19.90 22.54 8.28
N ARG A 139 20.20 21.37 7.68
CA ARG A 139 19.27 20.63 6.80
C ARG A 139 17.87 20.51 7.39
N GLU A 140 17.77 19.94 8.60
CA GLU A 140 16.49 19.64 9.24
C GLU A 140 15.68 20.92 9.49
N ALA A 141 16.33 21.97 10.00
CA ALA A 141 15.67 23.25 10.24
C ALA A 141 15.17 23.89 8.93
N ILE A 142 15.97 23.83 7.86
CA ILE A 142 15.59 24.39 6.54
C ILE A 142 14.39 23.63 5.97
N VAL A 143 14.44 22.30 5.98
CA VAL A 143 13.34 21.45 5.48
C VAL A 143 12.06 21.69 6.28
N GLN A 144 12.13 21.71 7.61
CA GLN A 144 10.95 21.94 8.45
C GLN A 144 10.37 23.35 8.28
N ASN A 145 11.22 24.36 8.07
CA ASN A 145 10.77 25.71 7.75
C ASN A 145 10.06 25.75 6.38
N LEU A 146 10.55 25.01 5.39
CA LEU A 146 9.88 24.91 4.08
C LEU A 146 8.50 24.25 4.23
N ILE A 147 8.41 23.10 4.90
CA ILE A 147 7.15 22.38 5.13
C ILE A 147 6.13 23.29 5.84
N SER A 148 6.50 23.83 6.99
CA SER A 148 5.60 24.67 7.80
C SER A 148 5.15 25.94 7.07
N SER A 149 6.02 26.55 6.27
CA SER A 149 5.65 27.72 5.45
C SER A 149 4.64 27.37 4.35
N THR A 150 4.81 26.22 3.70
CA THR A 150 3.89 25.73 2.65
C THR A 150 2.56 25.30 3.23
N GLU A 151 2.55 24.62 4.39
CA GLU A 151 1.33 24.26 5.11
C GLU A 151 0.55 25.51 5.56
N SER A 152 1.25 26.51 6.10
CA SER A 152 0.62 27.78 6.48
C SER A 152 -0.02 28.49 5.28
N ALA A 153 0.66 28.49 4.12
CA ALA A 153 0.10 29.03 2.87
C ALA A 153 -1.12 28.22 2.40
N ARG A 154 -1.12 26.90 2.63
CA ARG A 154 -2.22 26.00 2.27
C ARG A 154 -3.45 26.33 3.09
N ASP A 155 -3.29 26.47 4.41
CA ASP A 155 -4.38 26.80 5.32
C ASP A 155 -4.99 28.17 5.01
N GLN A 156 -4.15 29.16 4.67
CA GLN A 156 -4.63 30.48 4.23
C GLN A 156 -5.42 30.41 2.92
N TYR A 157 -4.97 29.60 1.96
CA TYR A 157 -5.70 29.39 0.72
C TYR A 157 -7.05 28.72 0.98
N LEU A 158 -7.09 27.66 1.80
CA LEU A 158 -8.32 26.96 2.14
C LEU A 158 -9.31 27.84 2.90
N ALA A 159 -8.84 28.74 3.75
CA ALA A 159 -9.68 29.68 4.48
C ALA A 159 -10.36 30.73 3.58
N THR A 160 -9.78 31.04 2.42
CA THR A 160 -10.23 32.11 1.52
C THR A 160 -10.81 31.61 0.19
N SER A 161 -10.54 30.35 -0.18
CA SER A 161 -10.95 29.79 -1.46
C SER A 161 -12.41 29.30 -1.43
N PRO A 162 -13.23 29.67 -2.42
CA PRO A 162 -14.57 29.12 -2.58
C PRO A 162 -14.56 27.67 -3.11
N ASN A 163 -13.39 27.12 -3.48
CA ASN A 163 -13.24 25.74 -3.96
C ASN A 163 -11.98 25.08 -3.35
N PRO A 164 -12.11 24.43 -2.19
CA PRO A 164 -10.97 23.78 -1.52
C PRO A 164 -10.45 22.57 -2.33
N GLU A 165 -11.33 21.84 -3.03
CA GLU A 165 -10.97 20.65 -3.80
C GLU A 165 -10.01 20.96 -4.96
N SER A 166 -10.07 22.18 -5.51
CA SER A 166 -9.14 22.58 -6.59
C SER A 166 -7.68 22.67 -6.14
N LEU A 167 -7.43 22.94 -4.85
CA LEU A 167 -6.07 22.97 -4.32
C LEU A 167 -5.46 21.56 -4.29
N ASP A 168 -6.17 20.63 -3.66
CA ASP A 168 -5.67 19.26 -3.50
C ASP A 168 -5.51 18.57 -4.86
N ARG A 169 -6.44 18.80 -5.79
CA ARG A 169 -6.31 18.32 -7.17
C ARG A 169 -5.11 18.92 -7.89
N ALA A 170 -4.91 20.24 -7.83
CA ALA A 170 -3.78 20.90 -8.48
C ALA A 170 -2.43 20.41 -7.94
N LEU A 171 -2.35 20.18 -6.62
CA LEU A 171 -1.16 19.61 -5.98
C LEU A 171 -0.97 18.13 -6.35
N ALA A 172 -2.03 17.34 -6.46
CA ALA A 172 -1.94 15.96 -6.95
C ALA A 172 -1.46 15.89 -8.41
N HIS A 173 -1.96 16.79 -9.28
CA HIS A 173 -1.46 16.96 -10.64
C HIS A 173 0.02 17.34 -10.66
N ALA A 174 0.45 18.29 -9.82
CA ALA A 174 1.85 18.67 -9.69
C ALA A 174 2.73 17.52 -9.24
N TYR A 175 2.27 16.71 -8.27
CA TYR A 175 3.03 15.57 -7.84
C TYR A 175 3.15 14.50 -8.92
N GLY A 176 2.07 14.23 -9.67
CA GLY A 176 2.12 13.33 -10.81
C GLY A 176 3.10 13.79 -11.89
N VAL A 177 3.11 15.09 -12.22
CA VAL A 177 4.09 15.68 -13.15
C VAL A 177 5.50 15.58 -12.60
N PHE A 178 5.69 15.82 -11.30
CA PHE A 178 6.99 15.69 -10.66
C PHE A 178 7.52 14.25 -10.70
N ARG A 179 6.67 13.25 -10.41
CA ARG A 179 7.02 11.82 -10.56
C ARG A 179 7.35 11.47 -12.01
N LEU A 180 6.62 12.02 -12.97
CA LEU A 180 6.92 11.84 -14.39
C LEU A 180 8.32 12.37 -14.74
N LEU A 181 8.68 13.54 -14.21
CA LEU A 181 10.01 14.11 -14.37
C LEU A 181 11.08 13.24 -13.70
N GLU A 182 10.86 12.76 -12.48
CA GLU A 182 11.79 11.86 -11.78
C GLU A 182 12.00 10.58 -12.59
N LEU A 183 10.93 9.96 -13.10
CA LEU A 183 11.01 8.79 -13.96
C LEU A 183 11.80 9.09 -15.22
N ASN A 184 11.56 10.24 -15.88
CA ASN A 184 12.26 10.59 -17.11
C ASN A 184 13.74 10.95 -16.89
N THR A 185 14.09 11.53 -15.74
CA THR A 185 15.47 11.91 -15.41
C THR A 185 16.30 10.77 -14.84
N THR A 186 15.66 9.77 -14.23
CA THR A 186 16.31 8.56 -13.70
C THR A 186 16.24 7.36 -14.65
N ALA A 187 15.33 7.37 -15.64
CA ALA A 187 15.31 6.36 -16.68
C ALA A 187 16.53 6.53 -17.57
N GLU A 188 17.41 5.53 -17.52
CA GLU A 188 18.47 5.39 -18.51
C GLU A 188 17.81 5.08 -19.86
N VAL A 189 17.78 6.08 -20.76
CA VAL A 189 17.27 5.89 -22.11
C VAL A 189 18.34 5.15 -22.92
N TYR A 190 18.23 3.83 -22.93
CA TYR A 190 19.05 2.99 -23.78
C TYR A 190 18.46 2.94 -25.19
N SER A 191 19.30 3.13 -26.22
CA SER A 191 18.92 2.64 -27.54
C SER A 191 18.75 1.12 -27.49
N THR A 192 17.99 0.53 -28.42
CA THR A 192 17.81 -0.93 -28.45
C THR A 192 19.15 -1.68 -28.49
N ASN A 193 20.16 -1.12 -29.17
CA ASN A 193 21.49 -1.70 -29.24
C ASN A 193 22.24 -1.57 -27.90
N ASP A 194 22.13 -0.43 -27.22
CA ASP A 194 22.77 -0.23 -25.91
C ASP A 194 22.11 -1.10 -24.83
N ALA A 195 20.80 -1.29 -24.90
CA ALA A 195 20.07 -2.19 -24.00
C ALA A 195 20.52 -3.64 -24.18
N ILE A 196 20.74 -4.08 -25.43
CA ILE A 196 21.28 -5.41 -25.73
C ILE A 196 22.73 -5.55 -25.24
N ASP A 197 23.58 -4.55 -25.44
CA ASP A 197 24.97 -4.58 -24.95
C ASP A 197 25.04 -4.58 -23.43
N LEU A 198 24.22 -3.76 -22.77
CA LEU A 198 24.09 -3.71 -21.31
C LEU A 198 23.59 -5.04 -20.76
N ALA A 199 22.54 -5.62 -21.36
CA ALA A 199 22.02 -6.93 -20.97
C ALA A 199 23.11 -8.00 -21.12
N LYS A 200 23.86 -8.01 -22.22
CA LYS A 200 25.01 -8.93 -22.37
C LYS A 200 26.05 -8.71 -21.27
N ARG A 201 26.43 -7.46 -20.98
CA ARG A 201 27.40 -7.19 -19.90
C ARG A 201 26.92 -7.66 -18.54
N ILE A 202 25.65 -7.50 -18.22
CA ILE A 202 25.05 -7.88 -16.93
C ILE A 202 24.87 -9.40 -16.83
N PHE A 203 24.37 -10.04 -17.88
CA PHE A 203 23.99 -11.46 -17.85
C PHE A 203 25.11 -12.41 -18.30
N ASP A 204 26.08 -11.95 -19.09
CA ASP A 204 27.28 -12.73 -19.48
C ASP A 204 28.49 -12.45 -18.58
N THR A 205 28.36 -11.68 -17.49
CA THR A 205 29.46 -11.59 -16.50
C THR A 205 29.46 -12.79 -15.57
N ALA A 206 30.56 -13.53 -15.58
CA ALA A 206 30.94 -14.39 -14.47
C ALA A 206 31.83 -13.58 -13.51
N THR A 207 31.34 -13.28 -12.31
CA THR A 207 32.19 -12.76 -11.23
C THR A 207 32.97 -13.93 -10.65
N ILE A 208 34.26 -14.03 -11.03
CA ILE A 208 35.14 -15.09 -10.55
C ILE A 208 36.06 -14.48 -9.50
N SER A 209 35.82 -14.81 -8.23
CA SER A 209 36.81 -14.58 -7.18
C SER A 209 37.85 -15.68 -7.27
N TYR A 210 39.07 -15.34 -7.71
CA TYR A 210 40.19 -16.27 -7.73
C TYR A 210 41.30 -15.75 -6.82
N ALA A 211 41.85 -16.64 -6.00
CA ALA A 211 43.08 -16.40 -5.27
C ALA A 211 44.18 -17.21 -5.97
N ALA A 212 45.12 -16.53 -6.61
CA ALA A 212 46.31 -17.18 -7.15
C ALA A 212 47.26 -17.50 -5.99
N ILE A 213 47.21 -18.74 -5.49
CA ILE A 213 48.13 -19.23 -4.46
C ILE A 213 49.37 -19.77 -5.19
N PRO A 214 50.57 -19.17 -4.99
CA PRO A 214 51.79 -19.70 -5.58
C PRO A 214 52.03 -21.13 -5.09
N ALA A 215 52.39 -22.04 -6.00
CA ALA A 215 52.56 -23.47 -5.68
C ALA A 215 53.62 -23.74 -4.58
N GLY A 216 54.53 -22.79 -4.32
CA GLY A 216 55.51 -22.86 -3.23
C GLY A 216 55.02 -22.38 -1.86
N THR A 217 53.81 -21.82 -1.77
CA THR A 217 53.21 -21.32 -0.51
C THR A 217 52.33 -22.37 0.17
N VAL A 218 51.96 -23.45 -0.53
CA VAL A 218 51.30 -24.63 0.07
C VAL A 218 52.36 -25.49 0.74
N GLY A 219 53.01 -24.90 1.74
CA GLY A 219 54.00 -25.54 2.59
C GLY A 219 53.32 -26.10 3.83
N ILE A 220 53.34 -27.42 3.94
CA ILE A 220 53.00 -28.23 5.13
C ILE A 220 51.51 -28.18 5.50
N GLU A 221 50.80 -29.19 5.02
CA GLU A 221 49.52 -29.64 5.55
C GLU A 221 49.75 -30.13 7.00
N ILE A 222 49.73 -29.21 7.96
CA ILE A 222 49.51 -29.58 9.36
C ILE A 222 48.01 -29.79 9.45
N GLU A 223 47.58 -31.03 9.26
CA GLU A 223 46.20 -31.43 9.52
C GLU A 223 45.91 -31.09 11.00
N PRO A 224 44.96 -30.19 11.30
CA PRO A 224 44.69 -29.79 12.67
C PRO A 224 44.37 -31.02 13.50
N THR A 225 45.01 -31.15 14.66
CA THR A 225 44.67 -32.25 15.56
C THR A 225 43.26 -32.04 16.10
N THR A 226 42.63 -33.10 16.62
CA THR A 226 41.32 -32.97 17.28
C THR A 226 41.37 -31.98 18.45
N GLU A 227 42.52 -31.88 19.13
CA GLU A 227 42.76 -30.93 20.21
C GLU A 227 42.80 -29.48 19.70
N ASP A 228 43.43 -29.24 18.54
CA ASP A 228 43.45 -27.92 17.89
C ASP A 228 42.03 -27.50 17.45
N LEU A 229 41.24 -28.43 16.89
CA LEU A 229 39.85 -28.17 16.52
C LEU A 229 38.96 -27.89 17.74
N GLN A 230 39.17 -28.60 18.84
CA GLN A 230 38.43 -28.38 20.08
C GLN A 230 38.80 -27.01 20.68
N ALA A 231 40.09 -26.67 20.74
CA ALA A 231 40.54 -25.38 21.22
C ALA A 231 39.99 -24.22 20.38
N HIS A 232 40.00 -24.38 19.06
CA HIS A 232 39.41 -23.41 18.14
C HIS A 232 37.89 -23.30 18.33
N PHE A 233 37.17 -24.41 18.47
CA PHE A 233 35.73 -24.35 18.76
C PHE A 233 35.44 -23.64 20.08
N GLU A 234 36.16 -23.96 21.16
CA GLU A 234 35.96 -23.32 22.48
C GLU A 234 36.24 -21.82 22.47
N GLU A 235 37.23 -21.38 21.69
CA GLU A 235 37.55 -19.96 21.51
C GLU A 235 36.44 -19.21 20.76
N TYR A 236 35.89 -19.81 19.70
CA TYR A 236 34.96 -19.13 18.78
C TYR A 236 33.47 -19.52 18.94
N LYS A 237 33.12 -20.40 19.91
CA LYS A 237 31.73 -20.89 20.07
C LYS A 237 30.70 -19.81 20.39
N ALA A 238 31.13 -18.72 21.04
CA ALA A 238 30.26 -17.61 21.43
C ALA A 238 30.37 -16.40 20.49
N ILE A 239 31.17 -16.50 19.43
CA ILE A 239 31.41 -15.40 18.50
C ILE A 239 30.40 -15.50 17.35
N ASP A 240 29.72 -14.39 17.07
CA ASP A 240 28.90 -14.24 15.87
C ASP A 240 29.83 -14.07 14.66
N ARG A 241 29.71 -15.00 13.71
CA ARG A 241 30.46 -15.03 12.45
C ARG A 241 30.41 -13.69 11.69
N ALA A 242 29.30 -12.97 11.77
CA ALA A 242 29.14 -11.68 11.08
C ALA A 242 29.96 -10.54 11.70
N THR A 243 30.41 -10.69 12.95
CA THR A 243 31.15 -9.67 13.69
C THR A 243 32.67 -9.87 13.68
N ASP A 244 33.13 -11.07 13.33
CA ASP A 244 34.54 -11.40 13.28
C ASP A 244 35.18 -10.96 11.96
N PRO A 245 36.30 -10.20 11.97
CA PRO A 245 36.98 -9.75 10.75
C PRO A 245 37.48 -10.86 9.83
N MET A 246 37.71 -12.06 10.37
CA MET A 246 38.11 -13.25 9.60
C MET A 246 36.90 -14.14 9.24
N GLY A 247 35.70 -13.77 9.67
CA GLY A 247 34.47 -14.54 9.45
C GLY A 247 34.45 -15.87 10.21
N VAL A 248 35.12 -15.95 11.35
CA VAL A 248 35.17 -17.13 12.24
C VAL A 248 34.20 -16.93 13.40
N GLY A 249 33.28 -17.88 13.59
CA GLY A 249 32.31 -17.86 14.67
C GLY A 249 31.31 -19.00 14.55
N TYR A 250 30.96 -19.64 15.66
CA TYR A 250 30.03 -20.76 15.70
C TYR A 250 28.73 -20.47 16.46
N LEU A 251 28.52 -19.22 16.90
CA LEU A 251 27.26 -18.83 17.52
C LEU A 251 26.16 -18.91 16.46
N MET A 252 25.25 -19.87 16.61
CA MET A 252 24.07 -19.94 15.76
C MET A 252 23.13 -18.79 16.13
N PRO A 253 22.48 -18.16 15.13
CA PRO A 253 21.42 -17.21 15.43
C PRO A 253 20.29 -17.92 16.18
N ASN A 254 19.42 -17.17 16.83
CA ASN A 254 18.21 -17.75 17.41
C ASN A 254 17.41 -18.46 16.31
N LEU A 255 16.96 -19.69 16.60
CA LEU A 255 16.18 -20.52 15.69
C LEU A 255 14.88 -20.95 16.38
N VAL A 256 13.82 -21.12 15.59
CA VAL A 256 12.52 -21.58 16.09
C VAL A 256 11.97 -22.72 15.23
N ASP A 257 11.15 -23.55 15.87
CA ASP A 257 10.35 -24.56 15.19
C ASP A 257 8.93 -24.02 15.01
N VAL A 258 8.41 -24.08 13.78
CA VAL A 258 7.10 -23.53 13.45
C VAL A 258 6.24 -24.51 12.66
N GLU A 259 4.95 -24.49 12.99
CA GLU A 259 3.87 -25.23 12.34
C GLU A 259 2.65 -24.32 12.32
N TRP A 260 1.83 -24.39 11.27
CA TRP A 260 0.71 -23.47 11.11
C TRP A 260 -0.47 -24.10 10.38
N LEU A 261 -1.63 -23.46 10.49
CA LEU A 261 -2.84 -23.79 9.76
C LEU A 261 -3.12 -22.72 8.71
N THR A 262 -3.48 -23.14 7.50
CA THR A 262 -3.88 -22.25 6.40
C THR A 262 -5.29 -22.59 5.96
N MET A 263 -6.11 -21.56 5.74
CA MET A 263 -7.45 -21.68 5.20
C MET A 263 -7.59 -20.75 4.01
N ASP A 264 -7.97 -21.30 2.85
CA ASP A 264 -8.28 -20.50 1.67
C ASP A 264 -9.73 -19.98 1.77
N ARG A 265 -9.86 -18.66 1.82
CA ARG A 265 -11.16 -17.98 1.90
C ARG A 265 -12.01 -18.18 0.66
N ALA A 266 -11.43 -18.10 -0.53
CA ALA A 266 -12.19 -18.27 -1.76
C ALA A 266 -12.68 -19.72 -1.90
N ALA A 267 -11.82 -20.69 -1.55
CA ALA A 267 -12.19 -22.10 -1.56
C ALA A 267 -13.29 -22.41 -0.52
N ALA A 268 -13.23 -21.82 0.67
CA ALA A 268 -14.27 -21.98 1.69
C ALA A 268 -15.59 -21.33 1.26
N GLU A 269 -15.56 -20.12 0.69
CA GLU A 269 -16.75 -19.41 0.20
C GLU A 269 -17.49 -20.18 -0.89
N ALA A 270 -16.77 -20.82 -1.80
CA ALA A 270 -17.34 -21.63 -2.87
C ALA A 270 -18.09 -22.87 -2.35
N ARG A 271 -17.72 -23.39 -1.18
CA ARG A 271 -18.31 -24.59 -0.57
C ARG A 271 -19.54 -24.30 0.30
N LEU A 272 -19.78 -23.04 0.66
CA LEU A 272 -20.92 -22.66 1.50
C LEU A 272 -22.25 -22.89 0.78
N THR A 273 -23.15 -23.65 1.41
CA THR A 273 -24.52 -23.85 0.93
C THR A 273 -25.44 -22.82 1.57
N LEU A 274 -25.91 -21.81 0.83
CA LEU A 274 -26.81 -20.78 1.36
C LEU A 274 -28.24 -21.30 1.48
N ASP A 275 -28.88 -21.07 2.62
CA ASP A 275 -30.31 -21.34 2.79
C ASP A 275 -31.11 -20.21 2.12
N PRO A 276 -31.97 -20.52 1.12
CA PRO A 276 -32.79 -19.52 0.44
C PRO A 276 -33.67 -18.68 1.39
N ILE A 277 -34.10 -19.25 2.52
CA ILE A 277 -34.92 -18.55 3.52
C ILE A 277 -34.09 -17.46 4.22
N GLU A 278 -32.87 -17.79 4.64
CA GLU A 278 -31.98 -16.84 5.29
C GLU A 278 -31.46 -15.77 4.30
N VAL A 279 -31.26 -16.12 3.03
CA VAL A 279 -30.97 -15.15 1.96
C VAL A 279 -32.13 -14.14 1.81
N ASN A 280 -33.38 -14.62 1.77
CA ASN A 280 -34.54 -13.74 1.66
C ASN A 280 -34.70 -12.83 2.90
N LYS A 281 -34.46 -13.39 4.08
CA LYS A 281 -34.47 -12.64 5.35
C LYS A 281 -33.38 -11.57 5.38
N TYR A 282 -32.16 -11.90 4.92
CA TYR A 282 -31.07 -10.93 4.78
C TYR A 282 -31.43 -9.80 3.83
N TRP A 283 -32.04 -10.10 2.67
CA TRP A 283 -32.56 -9.08 1.76
C TRP A 283 -33.60 -8.17 2.42
N ARG A 284 -34.60 -8.72 3.12
CA ARG A 284 -35.64 -7.93 3.81
C ARG A 284 -35.06 -7.00 4.88
N GLN A 285 -34.01 -7.44 5.58
CA GLN A 285 -33.35 -6.66 6.62
C GLN A 285 -32.44 -5.55 6.05
N ASN A 286 -31.98 -5.70 4.80
CA ASN A 286 -31.04 -4.78 4.15
C ASN A 286 -31.65 -4.12 2.90
N ARG A 287 -32.95 -3.85 2.93
CA ARG A 287 -33.71 -3.38 1.75
C ARG A 287 -33.21 -2.05 1.19
N ASP A 288 -32.61 -1.21 2.03
CA ASP A 288 -32.00 0.06 1.63
C ASP A 288 -30.79 -0.15 0.69
N PHE A 289 -30.08 -1.28 0.82
CA PHE A 289 -28.93 -1.64 -0.01
C PHE A 289 -29.32 -2.49 -1.23
N PHE A 290 -30.49 -3.14 -1.20
CA PHE A 290 -30.99 -4.02 -2.25
C PHE A 290 -32.42 -3.63 -2.68
N PRO A 291 -32.57 -2.50 -3.40
CA PRO A 291 -33.87 -2.03 -3.86
C PRO A 291 -34.46 -2.96 -4.93
N GLY A 292 -35.79 -2.95 -5.08
CA GLY A 292 -36.51 -3.74 -6.08
C GLY A 292 -37.16 -5.01 -5.50
N GLU A 293 -37.54 -5.93 -6.40
CA GLU A 293 -38.10 -7.24 -6.04
C GLU A 293 -36.98 -8.26 -5.80
N PHE A 294 -37.24 -9.23 -4.91
CA PHE A 294 -36.22 -10.21 -4.50
C PHE A 294 -35.62 -10.97 -5.69
N ALA A 295 -36.44 -11.36 -6.67
CA ALA A 295 -35.99 -12.12 -7.83
C ALA A 295 -34.93 -11.37 -8.66
N GLU A 296 -34.99 -10.04 -8.68
CA GLU A 296 -34.03 -9.21 -9.42
C GLU A 296 -32.76 -8.96 -8.59
N ALA A 297 -32.92 -8.77 -7.27
CA ALA A 297 -31.80 -8.52 -6.35
C ALA A 297 -31.07 -9.80 -5.90
N GLN A 298 -31.65 -10.99 -6.12
CA GLN A 298 -31.17 -12.26 -5.56
C GLN A 298 -29.67 -12.52 -5.79
N PRO A 299 -29.09 -12.34 -7.00
CA PRO A 299 -27.66 -12.64 -7.21
C PRO A 299 -26.73 -11.78 -6.34
N GLU A 300 -27.03 -10.48 -6.20
CA GLU A 300 -26.23 -9.56 -5.39
C GLU A 300 -26.44 -9.80 -3.89
N VAL A 301 -27.67 -10.11 -3.47
CA VAL A 301 -27.99 -10.49 -2.09
C VAL A 301 -27.25 -11.78 -1.72
N GLU A 302 -27.26 -12.81 -2.57
CA GLU A 302 -26.56 -14.07 -2.32
C GLU A 302 -25.05 -13.85 -2.19
N LYS A 303 -24.47 -13.03 -3.05
CA LYS A 303 -23.05 -12.67 -2.99
C LYS A 303 -22.70 -11.94 -1.69
N ALA A 304 -23.51 -10.96 -1.29
CA ALA A 304 -23.31 -10.22 -0.05
C ALA A 304 -23.50 -11.12 1.19
N PHE A 305 -24.56 -11.93 1.21
CA PHE A 305 -24.84 -12.85 2.29
C PHE A 305 -23.78 -13.95 2.42
N ARG A 306 -23.25 -14.45 1.30
CA ARG A 306 -22.11 -15.40 1.28
C ARG A 306 -20.89 -14.81 1.97
N ARG A 307 -20.58 -13.54 1.74
CA ARG A 307 -19.47 -12.84 2.40
C ARG A 307 -19.69 -12.74 3.91
N VAL A 308 -20.88 -12.34 4.34
CA VAL A 308 -21.23 -12.28 5.77
C VAL A 308 -21.13 -13.65 6.43
N ARG A 309 -21.63 -14.70 5.78
CA ARG A 309 -21.57 -16.07 6.30
C ARG A 309 -20.14 -16.61 6.33
N SER A 310 -19.33 -16.26 5.34
CA SER A 310 -17.89 -16.55 5.33
C SER A 310 -17.18 -15.89 6.50
N ASP A 311 -17.42 -14.59 6.74
CA ASP A 311 -16.83 -13.89 7.89
C ASP A 311 -17.23 -14.55 9.23
N ALA A 312 -18.49 -14.99 9.36
CA ALA A 312 -18.96 -15.74 10.51
C ALA A 312 -18.28 -17.12 10.65
N LEU A 313 -18.06 -17.84 9.54
CA LEU A 313 -17.32 -19.11 9.53
C LEU A 313 -15.88 -18.91 10.03
N PHE A 314 -15.16 -17.91 9.51
CA PHE A 314 -13.79 -17.60 9.93
C PHE A 314 -13.71 -17.21 11.41
N ALA A 315 -14.66 -16.40 11.89
CA ALA A 315 -14.75 -16.04 13.30
C ALA A 315 -14.97 -17.27 14.19
N ARG A 316 -15.87 -18.18 13.78
CA ARG A 316 -16.19 -19.40 14.50
C ARG A 316 -15.02 -20.39 14.55
N ILE A 317 -14.33 -20.59 13.43
CA ILE A 317 -13.12 -21.42 13.36
C ILE A 317 -12.05 -20.87 14.30
N ASN A 318 -11.77 -19.57 14.27
CA ASN A 318 -10.79 -18.93 15.14
C ASN A 318 -11.15 -19.09 16.63
N GLU A 319 -12.44 -18.96 16.98
CA GLU A 319 -12.92 -19.20 18.35
C GLU A 319 -12.67 -20.64 18.81
N LEU A 320 -13.01 -21.64 17.97
CA LEU A 320 -12.83 -23.06 18.30
C LEU A 320 -11.36 -23.44 18.43
N ILE A 321 -10.50 -22.97 17.52
CA ILE A 321 -9.05 -23.16 17.59
C ILE A 321 -8.50 -22.60 18.90
N ARG A 322 -8.83 -21.34 19.23
CA ARG A 322 -8.36 -20.71 20.48
C ARG A 322 -8.84 -21.44 21.71
N ARG A 323 -10.11 -21.87 21.72
CA ARG A 323 -10.68 -22.63 22.84
C ARG A 323 -9.95 -23.96 23.04
N ARG A 324 -9.70 -24.70 21.96
CA ARG A 324 -9.01 -25.99 22.02
C ARG A 324 -7.56 -25.82 22.46
N LEU A 325 -6.82 -24.88 21.86
CA LEU A 325 -5.46 -24.55 22.28
C LEU A 325 -5.38 -24.06 23.73
N HIS A 326 -6.33 -23.25 24.17
CA HIS A 326 -6.40 -22.82 25.56
C HIS A 326 -6.64 -24.03 26.49
N SER A 327 -7.58 -24.92 26.15
CA SER A 327 -7.86 -26.10 26.97
C SER A 327 -6.66 -27.04 27.12
N SER A 328 -5.82 -27.17 26.09
CA SER A 328 -4.63 -28.01 26.12
C SER A 328 -3.41 -27.35 26.78
N THR A 329 -3.35 -26.01 26.81
CA THR A 329 -2.21 -25.25 27.35
C THR A 329 -2.50 -24.59 28.71
N ALA A 330 -3.74 -24.64 29.19
CA ALA A 330 -4.15 -24.02 30.44
C ALA A 330 -3.37 -24.57 31.64
N SER A 331 -3.15 -25.89 31.67
CA SER A 331 -2.44 -26.59 32.75
C SER A 331 -0.92 -26.38 32.76
N LEU A 332 -0.35 -25.79 31.70
CA LEU A 332 1.10 -25.59 31.60
C LEU A 332 1.58 -24.54 32.62
N PRO A 333 2.68 -24.81 33.35
CA PRO A 333 3.29 -23.85 34.26
C PRO A 333 3.65 -22.53 33.55
N GLN A 334 3.62 -21.43 34.30
CA GLN A 334 3.99 -20.11 33.79
C GLN A 334 5.27 -19.62 34.48
N GLN A 335 6.18 -19.06 33.69
CA GLN A 335 7.36 -18.34 34.17
C GLN A 335 7.32 -16.93 33.56
N GLY A 336 6.88 -15.96 34.37
CA GLY A 336 6.61 -14.60 33.90
C GLY A 336 5.52 -14.58 32.83
N LYS A 337 5.86 -14.10 31.62
CA LYS A 337 4.94 -14.03 30.47
C LYS A 337 4.92 -15.30 29.60
N PHE A 338 5.74 -16.30 29.90
CA PHE A 338 5.94 -17.48 29.08
C PHE A 338 5.33 -18.73 29.72
N LYS A 339 4.91 -19.67 28.86
CA LYS A 339 4.51 -21.02 29.28
C LYS A 339 5.71 -21.95 29.21
N VAL A 340 5.94 -22.72 30.26
CA VAL A 340 7.01 -23.72 30.30
C VAL A 340 6.49 -25.02 29.66
N LEU A 341 7.18 -25.48 28.63
CA LEU A 341 6.83 -26.72 27.94
C LEU A 341 7.42 -27.93 28.69
N PRO A 342 6.66 -29.01 28.91
CA PRO A 342 7.19 -30.20 29.54
C PRO A 342 8.12 -30.97 28.60
N ALA A 343 8.96 -31.85 29.14
CA ALA A 343 9.92 -32.63 28.33
C ALA A 343 9.23 -33.55 27.31
N ASP A 344 7.99 -33.96 27.56
CA ASP A 344 7.15 -34.79 26.68
C ASP A 344 6.23 -33.96 25.78
N TRP A 345 6.46 -32.65 25.63
CA TRP A 345 5.59 -31.74 24.87
C TRP A 345 5.34 -32.19 23.43
N GLU A 346 6.34 -32.75 22.74
CA GLU A 346 6.16 -33.27 21.38
C GLU A 346 5.10 -34.38 21.30
N THR A 347 4.84 -35.10 22.39
CA THR A 347 3.80 -36.14 22.46
C THR A 347 2.48 -35.65 23.05
N THR A 348 2.50 -34.59 23.86
CA THR A 348 1.31 -34.05 24.55
C THR A 348 0.68 -32.85 23.85
N ARG A 349 1.41 -32.19 22.93
CA ARG A 349 0.90 -31.06 22.16
C ARG A 349 -0.28 -31.47 21.26
N PRO A 350 -1.31 -30.62 21.10
CA PRO A 350 -2.34 -30.87 20.09
C PRO A 350 -1.71 -30.89 18.70
N ALA A 351 -1.87 -32.01 17.99
CA ALA A 351 -1.44 -32.11 16.60
C ALA A 351 -2.35 -31.24 15.70
N LEU A 352 -1.75 -30.40 14.84
CA LEU A 352 -2.51 -29.43 14.05
C LEU A 352 -3.42 -30.10 13.02
N ASP A 353 -3.05 -31.28 12.50
CA ASP A 353 -3.89 -32.09 11.62
C ASP A 353 -5.20 -32.51 12.32
N THR A 354 -5.09 -32.96 13.57
CA THR A 354 -6.22 -33.42 14.35
C THR A 354 -7.08 -32.23 14.75
N LEU A 355 -6.47 -31.11 15.14
CA LEU A 355 -7.16 -29.86 15.39
C LEU A 355 -7.93 -29.36 14.15
N ALA A 356 -7.31 -29.39 12.97
CA ALA A 356 -7.92 -28.95 11.72
C ALA A 356 -9.17 -29.77 11.39
N ARG A 357 -9.08 -31.10 11.55
CA ARG A 357 -10.19 -32.03 11.34
C ARG A 357 -11.32 -31.82 12.36
N GLU A 358 -11.01 -31.82 13.66
CA GLU A 358 -11.99 -31.61 14.74
C GLU A 358 -12.78 -30.30 14.53
N VAL A 359 -12.08 -29.22 14.19
CA VAL A 359 -12.71 -27.90 13.97
C VAL A 359 -13.55 -27.90 12.70
N SER A 360 -13.06 -28.52 11.60
CA SER A 360 -13.82 -28.60 10.35
C SER A 360 -15.13 -29.40 10.53
N GLU A 361 -15.07 -30.52 11.26
CA GLU A 361 -16.25 -31.33 11.60
C GLU A 361 -17.24 -30.56 12.49
N ALA A 362 -16.74 -29.78 13.45
CA ALA A 362 -17.58 -29.01 14.36
C ALA A 362 -18.34 -27.86 13.68
N VAL A 363 -17.74 -27.21 12.68
CA VAL A 363 -18.39 -26.09 11.96
C VAL A 363 -19.24 -26.56 10.78
N ALA A 364 -19.01 -27.76 10.25
CA ALA A 364 -19.73 -28.27 9.08
C ALA A 364 -21.27 -28.18 9.17
N PRO A 365 -21.94 -28.63 10.26
CA PRO A 365 -23.40 -28.59 10.33
C PRO A 365 -23.96 -27.16 10.41
N GLU A 366 -23.23 -26.23 11.04
CA GLU A 366 -23.67 -24.83 11.20
C GLU A 366 -23.61 -24.06 9.87
N PHE A 367 -22.61 -24.37 9.04
CA PHE A 367 -22.33 -23.64 7.80
C PHE A 367 -22.79 -24.36 6.53
N GLY A 368 -23.45 -25.51 6.66
CA GLY A 368 -23.95 -26.29 5.52
C GLY A 368 -22.81 -26.80 4.63
N LEU A 369 -21.69 -27.18 5.25
CA LEU A 369 -20.55 -27.79 4.58
C LEU A 369 -20.72 -29.31 4.58
N GLY A 370 -20.17 -29.98 3.57
CA GLY A 370 -20.25 -31.44 3.48
C GLY A 370 -19.49 -32.13 4.63
N PRO A 371 -19.94 -33.29 5.12
CA PRO A 371 -19.22 -34.04 6.14
C PRO A 371 -17.82 -34.42 5.62
N GLY A 372 -16.81 -34.29 6.48
CA GLY A 372 -15.42 -34.65 6.14
C GLY A 372 -14.72 -33.69 5.17
N GLN A 373 -15.28 -32.51 4.90
CA GLN A 373 -14.55 -31.50 4.12
C GLN A 373 -13.41 -30.88 4.94
N GLU A 374 -12.19 -31.05 4.45
CA GLU A 374 -11.03 -30.33 4.96
C GLU A 374 -11.10 -28.86 4.56
N LEU A 375 -11.23 -27.98 5.55
CA LEU A 375 -11.23 -26.52 5.36
C LEU A 375 -9.85 -25.90 5.52
N MET A 376 -8.95 -26.61 6.21
CA MET A 376 -7.63 -26.11 6.58
C MET A 376 -6.56 -27.11 6.17
N THR A 377 -5.41 -26.58 5.76
CA THR A 377 -4.19 -27.35 5.50
C THR A 377 -3.15 -27.03 6.58
N VAL A 378 -2.36 -28.03 6.95
CA VAL A 378 -1.23 -27.86 7.86
C VAL A 378 0.02 -27.52 7.05
N GLY A 379 0.75 -26.49 7.46
CA GLY A 379 2.07 -26.17 6.95
C GLY A 379 3.16 -26.45 7.99
N GLY A 380 4.30 -26.96 7.52
CA GLY A 380 5.40 -27.41 8.37
C GLY A 380 5.38 -28.93 8.62
N PRO A 381 6.10 -29.43 9.65
CA PRO A 381 6.92 -28.67 10.59
C PRO A 381 8.19 -28.17 9.93
N LEU A 382 8.46 -26.87 10.07
CA LEU A 382 9.77 -26.32 9.74
C LEU A 382 10.58 -26.23 11.02
N ARG A 383 11.72 -26.92 11.03
CA ARG A 383 12.60 -27.02 12.19
C ARG A 383 13.78 -26.07 12.03
N LYS A 384 14.21 -25.47 13.14
CA LYS A 384 15.43 -24.65 13.22
C LYS A 384 15.48 -23.53 12.17
N ILE A 385 14.41 -22.75 12.06
CA ILE A 385 14.34 -21.61 11.13
C ILE A 385 14.76 -20.30 11.80
N SER A 386 15.56 -19.50 11.09
CA SER A 386 15.96 -18.14 11.48
C SER A 386 14.87 -17.11 11.18
N ALA A 387 14.96 -15.93 11.81
CA ALA A 387 14.02 -14.83 11.60
C ALA A 387 13.92 -14.37 10.14
N GLU A 388 15.04 -14.35 9.42
CA GLU A 388 15.10 -14.00 8.00
C GLU A 388 14.36 -15.02 7.13
N ASN A 389 14.65 -16.32 7.32
CA ASN A 389 14.00 -17.39 6.57
C ASN A 389 12.51 -17.50 6.88
N LEU A 390 12.11 -17.17 8.11
CA LEU A 390 10.70 -17.11 8.52
C LEU A 390 9.89 -16.11 7.68
N GLN A 391 10.49 -14.98 7.30
CA GLN A 391 9.84 -13.95 6.48
C GLN A 391 9.62 -14.40 5.02
N LEU A 392 10.40 -15.37 4.56
CA LEU A 392 10.32 -15.91 3.19
C LEU A 392 9.23 -16.97 3.03
N ILE A 393 8.64 -17.46 4.12
CA ILE A 393 7.59 -18.48 4.05
C ILE A 393 6.35 -17.87 3.38
N THR A 394 5.96 -18.45 2.25
CA THR A 394 4.77 -18.02 1.50
C THR A 394 3.51 -18.12 2.37
N GLY A 395 2.66 -17.08 2.32
CA GLY A 395 1.41 -17.01 3.07
C GLY A 395 1.56 -16.43 4.49
N ILE A 396 2.47 -16.96 5.31
CA ILE A 396 2.58 -16.57 6.73
C ILE A 396 3.76 -15.63 7.05
N GLY A 397 4.84 -15.66 6.27
CA GLY A 397 6.09 -14.95 6.60
C GLY A 397 5.95 -13.43 6.65
N GLN A 398 5.07 -12.88 5.81
CA GLN A 398 4.75 -11.45 5.76
C GLN A 398 3.48 -11.08 6.54
N SER A 399 2.88 -12.04 7.25
CA SER A 399 1.65 -11.78 8.00
C SER A 399 1.92 -10.88 9.21
N LYS A 400 0.93 -10.05 9.54
CA LYS A 400 0.99 -9.09 10.65
C LYS A 400 -0.22 -9.28 11.54
N HIS A 401 0.02 -9.27 12.85
CA HIS A 401 -1.03 -9.23 13.85
C HIS A 401 -1.18 -7.79 14.37
N ILE A 402 -2.40 -7.25 14.27
CA ILE A 402 -2.72 -5.91 14.76
C ILE A 402 -3.12 -6.03 16.23
N ILE A 403 -2.33 -5.43 17.13
CA ILE A 403 -2.59 -5.44 18.57
C ILE A 403 -3.56 -4.31 18.94
N ASN A 404 -3.40 -3.14 18.32
CA ASN A 404 -4.28 -1.98 18.44
C ASN A 404 -4.20 -1.13 17.16
N SER A 405 -4.93 -0.02 17.07
CA SER A 405 -5.03 0.80 15.85
C SER A 405 -3.69 1.37 15.35
N SER A 406 -2.63 1.39 16.15
CA SER A 406 -1.31 1.92 15.78
C SER A 406 -0.17 0.91 15.83
N THR A 407 -0.39 -0.27 16.41
CA THR A 407 0.67 -1.27 16.67
C THR A 407 0.37 -2.57 15.95
N SER A 408 1.26 -2.94 15.03
CA SER A 408 1.25 -4.26 14.40
C SER A 408 2.58 -4.97 14.67
N VAL A 409 2.52 -6.28 14.89
CA VAL A 409 3.69 -7.14 15.09
C VAL A 409 3.74 -8.14 13.94
N THR A 410 4.90 -8.28 13.32
CA THR A 410 5.07 -9.27 12.23
C THR A 410 5.09 -10.68 12.81
N PHE A 411 4.71 -11.67 12.01
CA PHE A 411 4.76 -13.06 12.44
C PHE A 411 6.17 -13.48 12.90
N ALA A 412 7.23 -13.07 12.19
CA ALA A 412 8.60 -13.32 12.61
C ALA A 412 8.91 -12.70 13.99
N GLN A 413 8.52 -11.45 14.23
CA GLN A 413 8.71 -10.83 15.56
C GLN A 413 7.95 -11.57 16.66
N TYR A 414 6.73 -12.05 16.36
CA TYR A 414 5.92 -12.79 17.31
C TYR A 414 6.50 -14.18 17.62
N ALA A 415 6.94 -14.91 16.58
CA ALA A 415 7.53 -16.24 16.70
C ALA A 415 8.83 -16.23 17.52
N PHE A 416 9.61 -15.16 17.43
CA PHE A 416 10.85 -14.98 18.20
C PHE A 416 10.63 -14.37 19.59
N ASN A 417 9.40 -14.02 19.97
CA ASN A 417 9.06 -13.62 21.34
C ASN A 417 8.76 -14.86 22.19
N VAL A 418 9.69 -15.82 22.18
CA VAL A 418 9.70 -17.05 22.97
C VAL A 418 11.06 -17.18 23.66
N ARG A 419 11.17 -18.02 24.69
CA ARG A 419 12.46 -18.35 25.33
C ARG A 419 12.96 -19.70 24.85
N GLU A 420 14.29 -19.87 24.88
CA GLU A 420 14.95 -21.10 24.53
C GLU A 420 14.43 -22.27 25.40
N LEU A 421 14.25 -23.44 24.76
CA LEU A 421 13.87 -24.65 25.46
C LEU A 421 15.07 -25.16 26.25
N GLY A 422 15.02 -25.00 27.58
CA GLY A 422 16.07 -25.48 28.48
C GLY A 422 17.18 -24.48 28.82
N GLY A 423 17.01 -23.20 28.48
CA GLY A 423 17.85 -22.11 29.00
C GLY A 423 17.22 -21.51 30.27
N ASP A 424 17.95 -21.56 31.39
CA ASP A 424 17.60 -20.86 32.64
C ASP A 424 17.60 -19.33 32.46
#